data_AF-A0A0F9H7C2-F1
#
_entry.id   AF-A0A0F9H7C2-F1
#
_cell.length_a   1.000
_cell.length_b   1.000
_cell.length_c   1.000
_cell.angle_alpha   90.00
_cell.angle_beta   90.00
_cell.angle_gamma   90.00
#
_symmetry.space_group_name_H-M   'P 1'
#
loop_
_entity.id
_entity.type
_entity.pdbx_description
1 polymer ?
#
loop_
_entity_poly.entity_id
_entity_poly.type
_entity_poly.pdbx_seq_one_letter_code
_entity_poly.pdbx_strand_id
1 'polypeptide(L)' 'MELSALTAISPVDGRYGSKTTELRSIFSEFGLIKYRVTVEVRWLQALAAADAIQEVPAFS' A
#
# COMPACT_ATOMS: atom_id res chain seq x y z
N MET A 1 8.42 -15.72 20.59
CA MET A 1 7.08 -16.21 20.18
C MET A 1 6.77 -15.55 18.86
N GLU A 2 6.24 -16.28 17.89
CA GLU A 2 5.81 -15.72 16.60
C GLU A 2 4.53 -14.88 16.75
N LEU A 3 4.31 -13.95 15.82
CA LEU A 3 3.10 -13.14 15.78
C LEU A 3 1.88 -14.01 15.41
N SER A 4 0.84 -13.95 16.24
CA SER A 4 -0.44 -14.64 16.05
C SER A 4 -1.56 -13.80 16.68
N ALA A 5 -2.82 -14.15 16.44
CA ALA A 5 -3.95 -13.46 17.08
C ALA A 5 -3.92 -13.56 18.62
N LEU A 6 -3.34 -14.63 19.19
CA LEU A 6 -3.22 -14.82 20.64
C LEU A 6 -2.01 -14.10 21.25
N THR A 7 -0.96 -13.87 20.46
CA THR A 7 0.30 -13.25 20.91
C THR A 7 0.42 -11.78 20.52
N ALA A 8 -0.51 -11.25 19.72
CA ALA A 8 -0.57 -9.84 19.36
C ALA A 8 -0.80 -8.96 20.60
N ILE A 9 0.07 -7.96 20.78
CA ILE A 9 0.02 -7.03 21.93
C ILE A 9 -1.24 -6.16 21.84
N SER A 10 -1.55 -5.63 20.65
CA SER A 10 -2.77 -4.87 20.41
C SER A 10 -3.96 -5.82 20.18
N PRO A 11 -5.10 -5.62 20.88
CA PRO A 11 -6.29 -6.42 20.63
C PRO A 11 -6.91 -6.15 19.25
N VAL A 12 -6.55 -5.04 18.58
CA VAL A 12 -6.98 -4.70 17.21
C VAL A 12 -6.51 -5.75 16.21
N ASP A 13 -5.29 -6.27 16.40
CA ASP A 13 -4.71 -7.32 15.55
C ASP A 13 -4.92 -8.73 16.13
N GLY A 14 -5.22 -8.81 17.44
CA GLY A 14 -5.50 -10.04 18.17
C GLY A 14 -6.99 -10.33 18.35
N ARG A 15 -7.52 -10.10 19.56
CA ARG A 15 -8.91 -10.42 19.97
C ARG A 15 -9.98 -9.96 18.97
N TYR A 16 -9.78 -8.80 18.36
CA TYR A 16 -10.72 -8.19 17.42
C TYR A 16 -10.24 -8.22 15.97
N GLY A 17 -9.16 -8.95 15.66
CA GLY A 17 -8.58 -9.00 14.30
C GLY A 17 -9.56 -9.45 13.22
N SER A 18 -10.51 -10.33 13.56
CA SER A 18 -11.59 -10.74 12.64
C SER A 18 -12.62 -9.62 12.36
N LYS A 19 -12.70 -8.60 13.22
CA LYS A 19 -13.56 -7.42 13.05
C LYS A 19 -12.88 -6.30 12.28
N THR A 20 -11.56 -6.37 12.10
CA THR A 20 -10.73 -5.34 11.46
C THR A 20 -10.00 -5.85 10.23
N THR A 21 -10.39 -7.03 9.71
CA THR A 21 -9.68 -7.70 8.61
C THR A 21 -9.58 -6.84 7.35
N GLU A 22 -10.64 -6.08 7.02
CA GLU A 22 -10.65 -5.18 5.85
C GLU A 22 -9.60 -4.06 5.96
N LEU A 23 -9.34 -3.58 7.18
CA LEU A 23 -8.38 -2.52 7.46
C LEU A 23 -6.93 -2.94 7.18
N ARG A 24 -6.63 -4.24 7.23
CA ARG A 24 -5.28 -4.76 6.98
C ARG A 24 -4.78 -4.43 5.58
N SER A 25 -5.67 -4.38 4.58
CA SER A 25 -5.27 -4.06 3.21
C SER A 25 -5.02 -2.56 2.95
N ILE A 26 -5.30 -1.71 3.95
CA ILE A 26 -5.31 -0.25 3.84
C ILE A 26 -4.28 0.37 4.79
N PHE A 27 -4.35 0.06 6.08
CA PHE A 27 -3.60 0.74 7.14
C PHE A 27 -2.39 -0.04 7.67
N SER A 28 -2.22 -1.29 7.25
CA SER A 28 -0.98 -2.02 7.56
C SER A 28 0.19 -1.48 6.74
N GLU A 29 1.40 -1.92 7.06
CA GLU A 29 2.58 -1.68 6.23
C GLU A 29 2.37 -2.18 4.79
N PHE A 30 1.70 -3.33 4.60
CA PHE A 30 1.32 -3.79 3.27
C PHE A 30 0.42 -2.78 2.54
N GLY A 31 -0.59 -2.24 3.22
CA GLY A 31 -1.48 -1.22 2.65
C GLY A 31 -0.71 0.05 2.27
N LEU A 32 0.18 0.52 3.15
CA LEU A 32 1.06 1.65 2.87
C LEU A 32 1.93 1.41 1.64
N ILE A 33 2.62 0.26 1.56
CA ILE A 33 3.49 -0.06 0.43
C ILE A 33 2.69 -0.21 -0.87
N LYS A 34 1.51 -0.85 -0.83
CA LYS A 34 0.60 -0.95 -1.98
C LYS A 34 0.28 0.43 -2.58
N TYR A 35 -0.10 1.39 -1.73
CA TYR A 35 -0.44 2.73 -2.21
C TYR A 35 0.79 3.56 -2.60
N ARG A 36 1.95 3.38 -1.94
CA ARG A 36 3.23 3.95 -2.41
C ARG A 36 3.55 3.50 -3.83
N VAL A 37 3.56 2.20 -4.08
CA VAL A 37 3.81 1.64 -5.43
C VAL A 37 2.79 2.18 -6.44
N THR A 38 1.52 2.26 -6.04
CA THR A 38 0.47 2.83 -6.90
C THR A 38 0.81 4.27 -7.30
N VAL A 39 1.18 5.12 -6.33
CA VAL A 39 1.52 6.52 -6.57
C VAL A 39 2.78 6.64 -7.43
N GLU A 40 3.84 5.87 -7.16
CA GLU A 40 5.07 5.89 -7.96
C GLU A 40 4.79 5.54 -9.43
N VAL A 41 3.99 4.51 -9.68
CA VAL A 41 3.58 4.13 -11.05
C VAL A 41 2.76 5.23 -11.70
N ARG A 42 1.78 5.80 -10.99
CA ARG A 42 0.95 6.89 -11.54
C ARG A 42 1.75 8.16 -11.76
N TRP A 43 2.74 8.44 -10.93
CA TRP A 43 3.66 9.56 -11.10
C TRP A 43 4.47 9.39 -12.37
N LEU A 44 5.08 8.21 -12.57
CA LEU A 44 5.81 7.91 -13.80
C LEU A 44 4.92 8.00 -15.05
N GLN A 45 3.68 7.50 -14.98
CA GLN A 45 2.70 7.66 -16.06
C GLN A 45 2.33 9.11 -16.32
N ALA A 46 2.20 9.93 -15.28
CA ALA A 46 1.91 11.36 -15.42
C ALA A 46 3.08 12.11 -16.07
N LEU A 47 4.32 11.77 -15.72
CA LEU A 47 5.51 12.32 -16.39
C LEU A 47 5.52 11.96 -17.88
N ALA A 48 5.24 10.69 -18.21
CA ALA A 48 5.21 10.22 -19.60
C ALA A 48 4.09 10.85 -20.45
N ALA A 49 3.01 11.31 -19.82
CA ALA A 49 1.89 11.96 -20.48
C ALA A 49 2.05 13.49 -20.60
N ALA A 50 3.07 14.07 -19.99
CA ALA A 50 3.30 15.51 -20.00
C ALA A 50 4.13 15.91 -21.23
N ASP A 51 3.50 16.56 -22.21
CA ASP A 51 4.18 17.01 -23.44
C ASP A 51 5.41 17.91 -23.19
N ALA A 52 5.49 18.58 -22.04
CA ALA A 52 6.63 19.41 -21.66
C ALA A 52 7.87 18.61 -21.25
N ILE A 53 7.73 17.32 -20.93
CA ILE A 53 8.80 16.46 -20.40
C ILE A 53 9.23 15.48 -21.50
N GLN A 54 10.26 15.85 -22.25
CA GLN A 54 10.71 15.07 -23.42
C GLN A 54 11.59 13.87 -23.04
N GLU A 55 12.16 13.87 -21.83
CA GLU A 55 13.01 12.80 -21.30
C GLU A 55 12.24 11.50 -20.97
N VAL A 56 10.92 11.59 -20.87
CA VAL A 56 10.04 10.45 -20.53
C VAL A 56 8.99 10.32 -21.63
N PRO A 57 9.25 9.55 -22.71
CA PRO A 57 8.26 9.35 -23.76
C PRO A 57 7.11 8.44 -23.30
N ALA A 58 6.00 8.48 -24.03
CA ALA A 58 4.86 7.61 -23.79
C ALA A 58 5.27 6.12 -23.82
N PHE A 59 4.74 5.35 -22.86
CA PHE A 59 4.95 3.90 -22.80
C PHE A 59 4.18 3.18 -23.91
N SER A 60 4.74 2.08 -24.42
CA SER A 60 4.14 1.20 -25.43
C SER A 60 2.97 0.38 -24.89
#